data_AF-A0A2K2TXW0-F1
#
_entry.id   AF-A0A2K2TXW0-F1
#
_cell.length_a   1.000
_cell.length_b   1.000
_cell.length_c   1.000
_cell.angle_alpha   90.00
_cell.angle_beta   90.00
_cell.angle_gamma   90.00
#
_symmetry.space_group_name_H-M   'P 1'
#
loop_
_entity.id
_entity.type
_entity.pdbx_description
1 polymer ?
#
loop_
_entity_poly.entity_id
_entity_poly.type
_entity_poly.pdbx_seq_one_letter_code
_entity_poly.pdbx_strand_id
1 'polypeptide(L)'
;MTIPNVGSVKSPLLKEIAKITFSMYNTYLNFLSLDIDSYFKSLDGINDGQFKLYAEDELSLLRRLKEEYWKLPPEDQKDLSFWDLAQFDKMTLSTILGALRFFFADEITYDPQENAFLLYNGSVNEENEKLVTGCIHRENYNDVINVILQLNGISKSDSESQPVKIKNKTAEKLLIRMEQAKKSKSFKERSKMELPNLISALASRHSSINMTNIWDLTVYQLYDQFKRQRYLDSYEIQAMNVAAWGDSDGKFKETLWFEPIDN
;
A
#
# COMPACT_ATOMS: atom_id res chain seq x y z
N MET A 1 7.56 2.83 15.08
CA MET A 1 7.83 4.25 14.77
C MET A 1 6.70 5.07 15.36
N THR A 2 6.99 6.14 16.09
CA THR A 2 5.94 7.01 16.67
C THR A 2 5.77 8.25 15.81
N ILE A 3 4.52 8.55 15.44
CA ILE A 3 4.13 9.76 14.72
C ILE A 3 3.60 10.76 15.77
N PRO A 4 4.18 11.97 15.87
CA PRO A 4 3.72 12.99 16.83
C PRO A 4 2.22 13.27 16.68
N ASN A 5 1.52 13.40 17.81
CA ASN A 5 0.07 13.65 17.90
C ASN A 5 -0.84 12.60 17.23
N VAL A 6 -0.29 11.46 16.82
CA VAL A 6 -1.06 10.37 16.21
C VAL A 6 -0.92 9.10 17.05
N GLY A 7 0.27 8.50 17.11
CA GLY A 7 0.47 7.22 17.80
C GLY A 7 1.65 6.41 17.27
N SER A 8 1.75 5.17 17.70
CA SER A 8 2.86 4.26 17.39
C SER A 8 2.47 3.25 16.30
N VAL A 9 3.01 3.48 15.11
CA VAL A 9 2.92 2.55 13.98
C VAL A 9 3.94 1.43 14.16
N LYS A 10 3.51 0.19 13.93
CA LYS A 10 4.35 -1.01 13.92
C LYS A 10 4.46 -1.58 12.52
N SER A 11 5.53 -2.32 12.27
CA SER A 11 5.71 -3.15 11.07
C SER A 11 5.34 -4.58 11.42
N PRO A 12 4.16 -5.09 11.00
CA PRO A 12 3.73 -6.43 11.34
C PRO A 12 4.69 -7.48 10.79
N LEU A 13 4.90 -8.54 11.58
CA LEU A 13 5.66 -9.70 11.18
C LEU A 13 4.82 -10.59 10.26
N LEU A 14 5.48 -11.37 9.40
CA LEU A 14 4.81 -12.31 8.50
C LEU A 14 3.92 -13.31 9.27
N LYS A 15 4.31 -13.74 10.48
CA LYS A 15 3.45 -14.57 11.34
C LYS A 15 2.18 -13.87 11.81
N GLU A 16 2.21 -12.55 11.99
CA GLU A 16 1.02 -11.78 12.40
C GLU A 16 0.08 -11.59 11.20
N ILE A 17 0.65 -11.35 10.02
CA ILE A 17 -0.10 -11.30 8.76
C ILE A 17 -0.77 -12.66 8.47
N ALA A 18 -0.06 -13.77 8.71
CA ALA A 18 -0.62 -15.11 8.52
C ALA A 18 -1.87 -15.36 9.38
N LYS A 19 -1.96 -14.77 10.58
CA LYS A 19 -3.14 -14.91 11.47
C LYS A 19 -4.40 -14.26 10.90
N ILE A 20 -4.27 -13.14 10.17
CA ILE A 20 -5.40 -12.47 9.51
C ILE A 20 -5.59 -12.94 8.06
N THR A 21 -4.69 -13.79 7.55
CA THR A 21 -4.53 -14.19 6.14
C THR A 21 -3.91 -13.10 5.25
N PHE A 22 -3.17 -13.54 4.23
CA PHE A 22 -2.62 -12.64 3.21
C PHE A 22 -3.70 -11.90 2.42
N SER A 23 -4.88 -12.51 2.25
CA SER A 23 -5.99 -11.85 1.56
C SER A 23 -6.49 -10.64 2.34
N MET A 24 -6.72 -10.78 3.65
CA MET A 24 -7.17 -9.65 4.48
C MET A 24 -6.11 -8.56 4.57
N TYR A 25 -4.84 -8.96 4.71
CA TYR A 25 -3.72 -8.01 4.70
C TYR A 25 -3.67 -7.21 3.40
N ASN A 26 -3.82 -7.85 2.24
CA ASN A 26 -3.90 -7.16 0.96
C ASN A 26 -5.14 -6.26 0.87
N THR A 27 -6.29 -6.70 1.41
CA THR A 27 -7.48 -5.85 1.52
C THR A 27 -7.17 -4.58 2.32
N TYR A 28 -6.54 -4.70 3.49
CA TYR A 28 -6.15 -3.55 4.29
C TYR A 28 -5.26 -2.58 3.51
N LEU A 29 -4.17 -3.06 2.90
CA LEU A 29 -3.30 -2.21 2.09
C LEU A 29 -4.03 -1.53 0.94
N ASN A 30 -4.90 -2.27 0.23
CA ASN A 30 -5.68 -1.72 -0.88
C ASN A 30 -6.57 -0.58 -0.42
N PHE A 31 -7.34 -0.76 0.66
CA PHE A 31 -8.23 0.26 1.21
C PHE A 31 -7.48 1.49 1.74
N LEU A 32 -6.33 1.29 2.39
CA LEU A 32 -5.48 2.41 2.82
C LEU A 32 -4.92 3.17 1.60
N SER A 33 -4.68 2.50 0.47
CA SER A 33 -4.15 3.12 -0.75
C SER A 33 -5.20 3.72 -1.71
N LEU A 34 -6.49 3.69 -1.36
CA LEU A 34 -7.55 4.16 -2.26
C LEU A 34 -7.44 5.67 -2.53
N ASP A 35 -7.60 6.02 -3.81
CA ASP A 35 -7.95 7.37 -4.25
C ASP A 35 -9.43 7.41 -4.68
N ILE A 36 -9.94 8.61 -4.97
CA ILE A 36 -11.35 8.81 -5.35
C ILE A 36 -11.71 7.98 -6.60
N ASP A 37 -10.84 7.98 -7.61
CA ASP A 37 -11.06 7.26 -8.86
C ASP A 37 -11.14 5.75 -8.67
N SER A 38 -10.20 5.20 -7.89
CA SER A 38 -10.11 3.77 -7.59
C SER A 38 -11.25 3.34 -6.69
N TYR A 39 -11.66 4.19 -5.74
CA TYR A 39 -12.84 3.96 -4.91
C TYR A 39 -14.10 3.84 -5.76
N PHE A 40 -14.38 4.80 -6.65
CA PHE A 40 -15.56 4.73 -7.51
C PHE A 40 -15.52 3.56 -8.50
N LYS A 41 -14.33 3.20 -9.03
CA LYS A 41 -14.18 1.99 -9.85
C LYS A 41 -14.45 0.72 -9.05
N SER A 42 -14.05 0.68 -7.79
CA SER A 42 -14.32 -0.46 -6.93
C SER A 42 -15.82 -0.60 -6.64
N LEU A 43 -16.53 0.54 -6.44
CA LEU A 43 -17.99 0.59 -6.29
C LEU A 43 -18.72 0.07 -7.54
N ASP A 44 -18.23 0.39 -8.73
CA ASP A 44 -18.80 -0.11 -10.00
C ASP A 44 -18.60 -1.61 -10.19
N GLY A 45 -17.51 -2.16 -9.62
CA GLY A 45 -17.15 -3.56 -9.69
C GLY A 45 -17.79 -4.44 -8.61
N ILE A 46 -18.56 -3.85 -7.68
CA ILE A 46 -19.33 -4.61 -6.69
C ILE A 46 -20.31 -5.50 -7.45
N ASN A 47 -20.29 -6.80 -7.15
CA ASN A 47 -21.23 -7.76 -7.72
C ASN A 47 -22.44 -7.96 -6.80
N ASP A 48 -23.52 -8.55 -7.33
CA ASP A 48 -24.78 -8.77 -6.61
C ASP A 48 -24.63 -9.47 -5.23
N GLY A 49 -23.55 -10.24 -5.03
CA GLY A 49 -23.24 -10.89 -3.75
C GLY A 49 -22.69 -9.93 -2.69
N GLN A 50 -21.81 -9.00 -3.08
CA GLN A 50 -21.27 -7.96 -2.18
C GLN A 50 -22.30 -6.85 -1.93
N PHE A 51 -23.20 -6.59 -2.88
CA PHE A 51 -24.33 -5.68 -2.69
C PHE A 51 -25.26 -6.07 -1.53
N LYS A 52 -25.34 -7.36 -1.17
CA LYS A 52 -26.14 -7.82 -0.01
C LYS A 52 -25.62 -7.36 1.35
N LEU A 53 -24.40 -6.84 1.42
CA LEU A 53 -23.79 -6.34 2.65
C LEU A 53 -24.16 -4.88 2.94
N TYR A 54 -24.67 -4.16 1.95
CA TYR A 54 -25.12 -2.78 2.09
C TYR A 54 -26.64 -2.72 2.16
N ALA A 55 -27.16 -1.76 2.92
CA ALA A 55 -28.58 -1.42 2.83
C ALA A 55 -28.86 -0.66 1.51
N GLU A 56 -30.08 -0.75 0.98
CA GLU A 56 -30.44 -0.12 -0.31
C GLU A 56 -30.29 1.41 -0.30
N ASP A 57 -30.55 2.04 0.84
CA ASP A 57 -30.40 3.47 1.06
C ASP A 57 -28.93 3.91 1.06
N GLU A 58 -28.04 3.11 1.67
CA GLU A 58 -26.59 3.36 1.64
C GLU A 58 -26.05 3.30 0.20
N LEU A 59 -26.43 2.29 -0.57
CA LEU A 59 -26.04 2.18 -1.98
C LEU A 59 -26.55 3.35 -2.83
N SER A 60 -27.79 3.75 -2.58
CA SER A 60 -28.41 4.88 -3.28
C SER A 60 -27.67 6.18 -2.97
N LEU A 61 -27.27 6.38 -1.72
CA LEU A 61 -26.45 7.53 -1.31
C LEU A 61 -25.09 7.53 -2.01
N LEU A 62 -24.38 6.39 -2.01
CA LEU A 62 -23.05 6.28 -2.64
C LEU A 62 -23.11 6.53 -4.15
N ARG A 63 -24.15 6.02 -4.83
CA ARG A 63 -24.39 6.30 -6.26
C ARG A 63 -24.64 7.78 -6.50
N ARG A 64 -25.46 8.42 -5.67
CA ARG A 64 -25.74 9.86 -5.78
C ARG A 64 -24.47 10.69 -5.57
N LEU A 65 -23.68 10.38 -4.53
CA LEU A 65 -22.42 11.07 -4.25
C LEU A 65 -21.45 10.98 -5.42
N LYS A 66 -21.36 9.80 -6.06
CA LYS A 66 -20.57 9.62 -7.28
C LYS A 66 -21.05 10.54 -8.40
N GLU A 67 -22.35 10.56 -8.68
CA GLU A 67 -22.90 11.43 -9.73
C GLU A 67 -22.71 12.92 -9.44
N GLU A 68 -22.86 13.33 -8.19
CA GLU A 68 -22.65 14.71 -7.75
C GLU A 68 -21.17 15.11 -7.89
N TYR A 69 -20.24 14.26 -7.48
CA TYR A 69 -18.80 14.49 -7.63
C TYR A 69 -18.41 14.78 -9.10
N TRP A 70 -18.89 13.96 -10.04
CA TRP A 70 -18.56 14.14 -11.47
C TRP A 70 -19.22 15.37 -12.12
N LYS A 71 -20.22 15.97 -11.47
CA LYS A 71 -20.83 17.23 -11.91
C LYS A 71 -20.12 18.46 -11.36
N LEU A 72 -19.24 18.30 -10.37
CA LEU A 72 -18.48 19.42 -9.82
C LEU A 72 -17.49 19.99 -10.84
N PRO A 73 -17.23 21.31 -10.81
CA PRO A 73 -16.11 21.92 -11.52
C PRO A 73 -14.76 21.24 -11.19
N PRO A 74 -13.80 21.21 -12.12
CA PRO A 74 -12.50 20.57 -11.89
C PRO A 74 -11.67 21.13 -10.73
N GLU A 75 -11.90 22.37 -10.31
CA GLU A 75 -11.21 22.93 -9.14
C GLU A 75 -11.79 22.36 -7.83
N ASP A 76 -13.12 22.34 -7.71
CA ASP A 76 -13.80 21.76 -6.54
C ASP A 76 -13.53 20.26 -6.39
N GLN A 77 -13.32 19.53 -7.50
CA GLN A 77 -12.93 18.11 -7.47
C GLN A 77 -11.55 17.90 -6.82
N LYS A 78 -10.61 18.82 -7.01
CA LYS A 78 -9.25 18.71 -6.44
C LYS A 78 -9.22 19.00 -4.94
N ASP A 79 -10.14 19.80 -4.46
CA ASP A 79 -10.23 20.15 -3.04
C ASP A 79 -10.81 19.00 -2.21
N LEU A 80 -11.49 18.04 -2.86
CA LEU A 80 -12.00 16.82 -2.24
C LEU A 80 -10.93 15.74 -2.17
N SER A 81 -10.97 14.98 -1.08
CA SER A 81 -10.13 13.84 -0.82
C SER A 81 -10.95 12.56 -0.69
N PHE A 82 -10.29 11.41 -0.80
CA PHE A 82 -10.94 10.11 -0.53
C PHE A 82 -11.59 10.07 0.87
N TRP A 83 -10.97 10.71 1.87
CA TRP A 83 -11.52 10.83 3.22
C TRP A 83 -12.94 11.41 3.24
N ASP A 84 -13.16 12.47 2.45
CA ASP A 84 -14.44 13.17 2.39
C ASP A 84 -15.58 12.28 1.87
N LEU A 85 -15.24 11.26 1.09
CA LEU A 85 -16.18 10.27 0.57
C LEU A 85 -16.32 9.05 1.49
N ALA A 86 -15.20 8.60 2.07
CA ALA A 86 -15.14 7.40 2.90
C ALA A 86 -16.11 7.48 4.10
N GLN A 87 -16.32 8.67 4.67
CA GLN A 87 -17.24 8.87 5.79
C GLN A 87 -18.69 8.41 5.53
N PHE A 88 -19.11 8.37 4.26
CA PHE A 88 -20.45 7.95 3.86
C PHE A 88 -20.55 6.44 3.60
N ASP A 89 -19.44 5.72 3.62
CA ASP A 89 -19.38 4.27 3.42
C ASP A 89 -18.88 3.59 4.69
N LYS A 90 -19.83 3.06 5.47
CA LYS A 90 -19.55 2.35 6.73
C LYS A 90 -18.64 1.13 6.54
N MET A 91 -18.77 0.42 5.43
CA MET A 91 -17.93 -0.75 5.14
C MET A 91 -16.50 -0.32 4.87
N THR A 92 -16.33 0.75 4.10
CA THR A 92 -15.01 1.37 3.87
C THR A 92 -14.39 1.86 5.17
N LEU A 93 -15.12 2.63 6.00
CA LEU A 93 -14.62 3.07 7.31
C LEU A 93 -14.26 1.91 8.24
N SER A 94 -15.10 0.88 8.31
CA SER A 94 -14.85 -0.32 9.13
C SER A 94 -13.59 -1.05 8.68
N THR A 95 -13.38 -1.14 7.36
CA THR A 95 -12.18 -1.78 6.78
C THR A 95 -10.93 -0.95 7.07
N ILE A 96 -11.01 0.38 6.93
CA ILE A 96 -9.91 1.30 7.27
C ILE A 96 -9.59 1.20 8.77
N LEU A 97 -10.60 1.20 9.65
CA LEU A 97 -10.41 1.03 11.09
C LEU A 97 -9.73 -0.31 11.42
N GLY A 98 -10.16 -1.39 10.78
CA GLY A 98 -9.52 -2.71 10.91
C GLY A 98 -8.05 -2.68 10.48
N ALA A 99 -7.75 -2.03 9.36
CA ALA A 99 -6.39 -1.84 8.87
C ALA A 99 -5.53 -1.02 9.85
N LEU A 100 -6.04 0.12 10.32
CA LEU A 100 -5.34 0.96 11.29
C LEU A 100 -5.06 0.20 12.59
N ARG A 101 -6.04 -0.52 13.14
CA ARG A 101 -5.85 -1.39 14.32
C ARG A 101 -4.80 -2.48 14.11
N PHE A 102 -4.62 -2.95 12.88
CA PHE A 102 -3.59 -3.93 12.54
C PHE A 102 -2.19 -3.31 12.51
N PHE A 103 -2.04 -2.09 11.97
CA PHE A 103 -0.75 -1.41 11.79
C PHE A 103 -0.32 -0.53 12.96
N PHE A 104 -1.18 -0.27 13.93
CA PHE A 104 -0.84 0.47 15.15
C PHE A 104 -0.64 -0.46 16.35
N ALA A 105 0.17 -0.01 17.30
CA ALA A 105 0.28 -0.61 18.62
C ALA A 105 -0.82 -0.13 19.56
N ASP A 106 -1.29 1.10 19.35
CA ASP A 106 -2.36 1.76 20.11
C ASP A 106 -3.74 1.15 19.82
N GLU A 107 -4.66 1.29 20.78
CA GLU A 107 -6.07 1.03 20.53
C GLU A 107 -6.66 2.18 19.72
N ILE A 108 -7.51 1.85 18.74
CA ILE A 108 -8.11 2.83 17.84
C ILE A 108 -9.63 2.66 17.81
N THR A 109 -10.35 3.77 17.90
CA THR A 109 -11.80 3.85 17.65
C THR A 109 -12.08 4.91 16.59
N TYR A 110 -13.25 4.86 15.97
CA TYR A 110 -13.74 5.94 15.10
C TYR A 110 -14.81 6.72 15.85
N ASP A 111 -14.68 8.03 15.88
CA ASP A 111 -15.65 8.95 16.45
C ASP A 111 -16.40 9.67 15.31
N PRO A 112 -17.70 9.39 15.10
CA PRO A 112 -18.49 10.06 14.07
C PRO A 112 -18.74 11.55 14.32
N GLN A 113 -18.67 12.02 15.59
CA GLN A 113 -18.90 13.43 15.91
C GLN A 113 -17.69 14.28 15.52
N GLU A 114 -16.50 13.81 15.89
CA GLU A 114 -15.23 14.45 15.52
C GLU A 114 -14.79 14.12 14.09
N ASN A 115 -15.47 13.16 13.44
CA ASN A 115 -15.10 12.58 12.15
C ASN A 115 -13.59 12.27 12.10
N ALA A 116 -13.14 11.47 13.08
CA ALA A 116 -11.73 11.18 13.28
C ALA A 116 -11.54 9.79 13.90
N PHE A 117 -10.38 9.18 13.66
CA PHE A 117 -9.94 8.03 14.43
C PHE A 117 -9.20 8.50 15.68
N LEU A 118 -9.64 8.05 16.85
CA LEU A 118 -9.04 8.38 18.14
C LEU A 118 -8.14 7.23 18.61
N LEU A 119 -6.94 7.58 19.07
CA LEU A 119 -5.93 6.62 19.49
C LEU A 119 -5.68 6.70 20.99
N TYR A 120 -5.52 5.53 21.60
CA TYR A 120 -5.30 5.36 23.03
C TYR A 120 -4.08 4.46 23.26
N ASN A 121 -3.03 5.01 23.88
CA ASN A 121 -1.80 4.27 24.20
C ASN A 121 -1.87 3.50 25.55
N GLY A 122 -3.04 3.50 26.21
CA GLY A 122 -3.25 2.92 27.54
C GLY A 122 -3.14 3.91 28.70
N SER A 123 -2.83 5.18 28.45
CA SER A 123 -2.86 6.23 29.48
C SER A 123 -4.28 6.47 29.97
N VAL A 124 -4.43 6.70 31.27
CA VAL A 124 -5.70 6.98 31.94
C VAL A 124 -5.63 8.25 32.78
N ASN A 125 -6.78 8.91 32.99
CA ASN A 125 -6.90 10.06 33.89
C ASN A 125 -6.99 9.61 35.37
N GLU A 126 -7.12 10.58 36.29
CA GLU A 126 -7.27 10.32 37.73
C GLU A 126 -8.53 9.48 38.06
N GLU A 127 -9.54 9.51 37.19
CA GLU A 127 -10.78 8.74 37.30
C GLU A 127 -10.70 7.38 36.59
N ASN A 128 -9.52 6.97 36.14
CA ASN A 128 -9.24 5.72 35.43
C ASN A 128 -9.95 5.58 34.06
N GLU A 129 -10.28 6.70 33.43
CA GLU A 129 -10.83 6.77 32.07
C GLU A 129 -9.70 6.89 31.04
N LYS A 130 -9.86 6.24 29.88
CA LYS A 130 -8.85 6.25 28.81
C LYS A 130 -8.69 7.65 28.23
N LEU A 131 -7.44 8.11 28.15
CA LEU A 131 -7.10 9.38 27.54
C LEU A 131 -6.83 9.22 26.05
N VAL A 132 -7.42 10.10 25.24
CA VAL A 132 -7.06 10.23 23.83
C VAL A 132 -5.63 10.77 23.75
N THR A 133 -4.74 9.99 23.14
CA THR A 133 -3.32 10.32 23.02
C THR A 133 -2.89 10.71 21.61
N GLY A 134 -3.78 10.55 20.64
CA GLY A 134 -3.61 11.07 19.29
C GLY A 134 -4.86 10.89 18.45
N CYS A 135 -4.84 11.50 17.26
CA CYS A 135 -5.96 11.46 16.33
C CYS A 135 -5.50 11.34 14.88
N ILE A 136 -6.29 10.64 14.06
CA ILE A 136 -6.16 10.64 12.60
C ILE A 136 -7.43 11.25 12.03
N HIS A 137 -7.27 12.34 11.31
CA HIS A 137 -8.33 13.14 10.72
C HIS A 137 -7.94 13.55 9.30
N ARG A 138 -8.83 14.24 8.59
CA ARG A 138 -8.68 14.60 7.17
C ARG A 138 -7.29 15.13 6.81
N GLU A 139 -6.77 16.07 7.61
CA GLU A 139 -5.53 16.80 7.32
C GLU A 139 -4.27 15.94 7.47
N ASN A 140 -4.28 14.92 8.34
CA ASN A 140 -3.10 14.07 8.58
C ASN A 140 -3.24 12.64 8.03
N TYR A 141 -4.42 12.25 7.57
CA TYR A 141 -4.73 10.89 7.11
C TYR A 141 -3.73 10.42 6.05
N ASN A 142 -3.49 11.22 5.01
CA ASN A 142 -2.62 10.84 3.91
C ASN A 142 -1.18 10.58 4.36
N ASP A 143 -0.66 11.39 5.28
CA ASP A 143 0.70 11.26 5.81
C ASP A 143 0.83 9.98 6.65
N VAL A 144 -0.16 9.71 7.50
CA VAL A 144 -0.20 8.48 8.31
C VAL A 144 -0.24 7.24 7.41
N ILE A 145 -1.09 7.25 6.38
CA ILE A 145 -1.16 6.17 5.40
C ILE A 145 0.17 6.01 4.67
N ASN A 146 0.81 7.11 4.27
CA ASN A 146 2.11 7.06 3.58
C ASN A 146 3.16 6.36 4.43
N VAL A 147 3.21 6.62 5.74
CA VAL A 147 4.11 5.91 6.66
C VAL A 147 3.81 4.42 6.67
N ILE A 148 2.55 4.01 6.79
CA ILE A 148 2.16 2.58 6.76
C ILE A 148 2.60 1.93 5.45
N LEU A 149 2.35 2.57 4.30
CA LEU A 149 2.71 2.02 2.99
C LEU A 149 4.22 1.86 2.84
N GLN A 150 5.00 2.85 3.27
CA GLN A 150 6.47 2.78 3.24
C GLN A 150 7.02 1.63 4.10
N LEU A 151 6.45 1.42 5.29
CA LEU A 151 6.81 0.28 6.17
C LEU A 151 6.48 -1.08 5.56
N ASN A 152 5.66 -1.11 4.51
CA ASN A 152 5.33 -2.31 3.74
C ASN A 152 6.02 -2.31 2.36
N GLY A 153 7.00 -1.43 2.14
CA GLY A 153 7.78 -1.35 0.89
C GLY A 153 6.99 -0.82 -0.31
N ILE A 154 5.92 -0.05 -0.05
CA ILE A 154 5.08 0.57 -1.08
C ILE A 154 5.37 2.06 -1.11
N SER A 155 5.89 2.55 -2.24
CA SER A 155 6.01 3.98 -2.53
C SER A 155 4.79 4.47 -3.32
N LYS A 156 4.17 5.58 -2.90
CA LYS A 156 3.09 6.24 -3.67
C LYS A 156 3.58 6.92 -4.96
N SER A 157 4.88 6.84 -5.30
CA SER A 157 5.50 7.59 -6.40
C SER A 157 5.05 7.19 -7.81
N ASP A 158 4.23 6.15 -7.98
CA ASP A 158 3.79 5.67 -9.30
C ASP A 158 2.35 6.05 -9.67
N SER A 159 1.60 6.68 -8.77
CA SER A 159 0.19 7.06 -9.00
C SER A 159 -0.03 8.54 -9.27
N GLU A 160 0.95 9.39 -8.96
CA GLU A 160 0.93 10.83 -9.24
C GLU A 160 1.94 11.21 -10.33
N SER A 161 1.89 10.55 -11.48
CA SER A 161 2.37 11.22 -12.69
C SER A 161 1.39 12.36 -12.98
N GLN A 162 1.74 13.58 -12.55
CA GLN A 162 1.14 14.83 -13.01
C GLN A 162 0.77 14.68 -14.49
N PRO A 163 -0.47 14.97 -14.92
CA PRO A 163 -0.82 14.88 -16.33
C PRO A 163 0.09 15.83 -17.10
N VAL A 164 1.11 15.27 -17.75
CA VAL A 164 1.99 16.05 -18.62
C VAL A 164 1.06 16.60 -19.69
N LYS A 165 0.89 17.94 -19.72
CA LYS A 165 0.13 18.62 -20.78
C LYS A 165 0.83 18.37 -22.11
N ILE A 166 0.47 17.27 -22.77
CA ILE A 166 1.06 16.88 -24.04
C ILE A 166 0.26 17.56 -25.14
N LYS A 167 0.90 18.55 -25.77
CA LYS A 167 0.30 19.34 -26.85
C LYS A 167 0.08 18.53 -28.16
N ASN A 168 0.52 17.27 -28.24
CA ASN A 168 0.56 16.47 -29.48
C ASN A 168 -0.18 15.12 -29.35
N LYS A 169 -1.23 14.94 -30.17
CA LYS A 169 -2.07 13.72 -30.25
C LYS A 169 -1.28 12.42 -30.49
N THR A 170 -0.11 12.48 -31.14
CA THR A 170 0.72 11.30 -31.40
C THR A 170 1.52 10.90 -30.16
N ALA A 171 2.03 11.87 -29.40
CA ALA A 171 2.74 11.63 -28.15
C ALA A 171 1.79 11.12 -27.04
N GLU A 172 0.55 11.64 -27.02
CA GLU A 172 -0.53 11.14 -26.16
C GLU A 172 -0.85 9.66 -26.46
N LYS A 173 -1.04 9.29 -27.74
CA LYS A 173 -1.26 7.89 -28.14
C LYS A 173 -0.09 6.97 -27.79
N LEU A 174 1.14 7.47 -27.87
CA LEU A 174 2.34 6.71 -27.53
C LEU A 174 2.43 6.47 -26.01
N LEU A 175 2.16 7.49 -25.19
CA LEU A 175 2.09 7.33 -23.73
C LEU A 175 0.98 6.39 -23.30
N ILE A 176 -0.23 6.52 -23.85
CA ILE A 176 -1.35 5.61 -23.55
C ILE A 176 -0.96 4.16 -23.87
N ARG A 177 -0.30 3.91 -25.01
CA ARG A 177 0.19 2.58 -25.36
C ARG A 177 1.31 2.10 -24.42
N MET A 178 2.22 2.99 -24.01
CA MET A 178 3.27 2.69 -23.04
C MET A 178 2.68 2.35 -21.66
N GLU A 179 1.68 3.09 -21.20
CA GLU A 179 0.95 2.83 -19.95
C GLU A 179 0.17 1.52 -20.01
N GLN A 180 -0.51 1.22 -21.13
CA GLN A 180 -1.22 -0.05 -21.34
C GLN A 180 -0.26 -1.25 -21.40
N ALA A 181 0.91 -1.08 -22.04
CA ALA A 181 1.97 -2.09 -22.08
C ALA A 181 2.62 -2.28 -20.69
N LYS A 182 2.81 -1.21 -19.91
CA LYS A 182 3.25 -1.27 -18.51
C LYS A 182 2.21 -1.99 -17.63
N LYS A 183 0.91 -1.69 -17.77
CA LYS A 183 -0.18 -2.32 -17.00
C LYS A 183 -0.29 -3.83 -17.24
N SER A 184 -0.10 -4.29 -18.48
CA SER A 184 -0.16 -5.72 -18.82
C SER A 184 1.09 -6.52 -18.41
N LYS A 185 2.29 -5.91 -18.50
CA LYS A 185 3.53 -6.49 -17.94
C LYS A 185 3.52 -6.51 -16.41
N SER A 186 3.09 -5.42 -15.78
CA SER A 186 3.04 -5.30 -14.33
C SER A 186 2.08 -6.30 -13.70
N PHE A 187 0.94 -6.63 -14.32
CA PHE A 187 0.03 -7.65 -13.80
C PHE A 187 0.68 -9.06 -13.71
N LYS A 188 1.43 -9.46 -14.75
CA LYS A 188 2.14 -10.75 -14.77
C LYS A 188 3.34 -10.80 -13.82
N GLU A 189 4.04 -9.69 -13.62
CA GLU A 189 5.11 -9.58 -12.62
C GLU A 189 4.57 -9.51 -11.19
N ARG A 190 3.46 -8.80 -10.97
CA ARG A 190 2.83 -8.63 -9.65
C ARG A 190 2.35 -9.95 -9.07
N SER A 191 1.77 -10.84 -9.89
CA SER A 191 1.40 -12.20 -9.46
C SER A 191 2.61 -13.05 -9.04
N LYS A 192 3.79 -12.82 -9.63
CA LYS A 192 5.03 -13.50 -9.22
C LYS A 192 5.67 -12.88 -7.96
N MET A 193 5.30 -11.65 -7.61
CA MET A 193 5.79 -10.96 -6.42
C MET A 193 4.84 -11.07 -5.23
N GLU A 194 3.85 -11.97 -5.29
CA GLU A 194 2.97 -12.22 -4.15
C GLU A 194 3.74 -12.77 -2.96
N LEU A 195 3.35 -12.31 -1.76
CA LEU A 195 3.96 -12.67 -0.48
C LEU A 195 4.25 -14.17 -0.33
N PRO A 196 3.31 -15.10 -0.58
CA PRO A 196 3.57 -16.54 -0.47
C PRO A 196 4.69 -17.04 -1.38
N ASN A 197 4.77 -16.50 -2.60
CA ASN A 197 5.80 -16.89 -3.55
C ASN A 197 7.17 -16.37 -3.12
N LEU A 198 7.25 -15.13 -2.64
CA LEU A 198 8.49 -14.55 -2.15
C LEU A 198 9.01 -15.24 -0.89
N ILE A 199 8.11 -15.60 0.03
CA ILE A 199 8.44 -16.42 1.21
C ILE A 199 9.09 -17.73 0.77
N SER A 200 8.44 -18.44 -0.16
CA SER A 200 8.95 -19.72 -0.67
C SER A 200 10.28 -19.58 -1.41
N ALA A 201 10.42 -18.55 -2.24
CA ALA A 201 11.62 -18.29 -3.02
C ALA A 201 12.83 -17.93 -2.13
N LEU A 202 12.64 -17.08 -1.11
CA LEU A 202 13.74 -16.69 -0.23
C LEU A 202 14.13 -17.84 0.71
N ALA A 203 13.14 -18.53 1.30
CA ALA A 203 13.37 -19.62 2.24
C ALA A 203 14.03 -20.86 1.63
N SER A 204 13.98 -21.02 0.31
CA SER A 204 14.57 -22.15 -0.42
C SER A 204 16.00 -21.88 -0.90
N ARG A 205 16.49 -20.64 -0.83
CA ARG A 205 17.77 -20.24 -1.44
C ARG A 205 18.91 -20.09 -0.43
N HIS A 206 18.71 -19.39 0.68
CA HIS A 206 19.77 -19.10 1.64
C HIS A 206 19.64 -19.95 2.91
N SER A 207 20.74 -20.46 3.47
CA SER A 207 20.69 -21.35 4.65
C SER A 207 20.27 -20.62 5.94
N SER A 208 20.54 -19.32 6.04
CA SER A 208 20.21 -18.52 7.23
C SER A 208 18.77 -18.00 7.27
N ILE A 209 18.06 -17.93 6.13
CA ILE A 209 16.64 -17.57 6.06
C ILE A 209 15.92 -18.77 5.46
N ASN A 210 15.14 -19.45 6.28
CA ASN A 210 14.45 -20.67 5.90
C ASN A 210 13.04 -20.69 6.53
N MET A 211 12.31 -21.79 6.29
CA MET A 211 10.90 -21.86 6.66
C MET A 211 10.65 -21.76 8.18
N THR A 212 11.65 -21.99 9.02
CA THR A 212 11.49 -21.91 10.48
C THR A 212 11.62 -20.49 11.03
N ASN A 213 12.32 -19.59 10.33
CA ASN A 213 12.60 -18.23 10.83
C ASN A 213 12.08 -17.10 9.92
N ILE A 214 11.70 -17.38 8.66
CA ILE A 214 11.20 -16.37 7.73
C ILE A 214 9.97 -15.63 8.27
N TRP A 215 9.17 -16.30 9.11
CA TRP A 215 7.95 -15.74 9.70
C TRP A 215 8.19 -14.61 10.71
N ASP A 216 9.43 -14.44 11.16
CA ASP A 216 9.86 -13.36 12.05
C ASP A 216 10.38 -12.12 11.29
N LEU A 217 10.30 -12.12 9.96
CA LEU A 217 10.58 -10.94 9.14
C LEU A 217 9.34 -10.06 9.00
N THR A 218 9.56 -8.75 8.78
CA THR A 218 8.54 -7.84 8.25
C THR A 218 8.45 -7.97 6.72
N VAL A 219 7.37 -7.44 6.12
CA VAL A 219 7.21 -7.41 4.66
C VAL A 219 8.32 -6.59 3.99
N TYR A 220 8.70 -5.46 4.58
CA TYR A 220 9.82 -4.66 4.07
C TYR A 220 11.13 -5.46 4.06
N GLN A 221 11.45 -6.15 5.15
CA GLN A 221 12.64 -6.99 5.23
C GLN A 221 12.61 -8.11 4.19
N LEU A 222 11.46 -8.78 4.01
CA LEU A 222 11.31 -9.81 2.98
C LEU A 222 11.59 -9.25 1.58
N TYR A 223 10.99 -8.10 1.24
CA TYR A 223 11.19 -7.45 -0.06
C TYR A 223 12.64 -7.00 -0.27
N ASP A 224 13.25 -6.35 0.72
CA ASP A 224 14.64 -5.91 0.67
C ASP A 224 15.59 -7.10 0.44
N GLN A 225 15.45 -8.16 1.23
CA GLN A 225 16.30 -9.35 1.12
C GLN A 225 16.09 -10.06 -0.21
N PHE A 226 14.85 -10.18 -0.68
CA PHE A 226 14.58 -10.76 -1.99
C PHE A 226 15.17 -9.93 -3.14
N LYS A 227 15.03 -8.60 -3.09
CA LYS A 227 15.64 -7.69 -4.09
C LYS A 227 17.17 -7.83 -4.09
N ARG A 228 17.81 -7.81 -2.91
CA ARG A 228 19.27 -7.97 -2.77
C ARG A 228 19.75 -9.33 -3.26
N GLN A 229 19.05 -10.41 -2.92
CA GLN A 229 19.41 -11.76 -3.39
C GLN A 229 19.40 -11.84 -4.91
N ARG A 230 18.34 -11.34 -5.57
CA ARG A 230 18.26 -11.31 -7.04
C ARG A 230 19.40 -10.52 -7.67
N TYR A 231 19.77 -9.41 -7.04
CA TYR A 231 20.86 -8.58 -7.50
C TYR A 231 22.20 -9.32 -7.39
N LEU A 232 22.47 -9.97 -6.26
CA LEU A 232 23.67 -10.79 -6.06
C LEU A 232 23.74 -11.96 -7.04
N ASP A 233 22.63 -12.65 -7.27
CA ASP A 233 22.58 -13.73 -8.26
C ASP A 233 22.96 -13.25 -9.66
N SER A 234 22.46 -12.06 -10.07
CA SER A 234 22.81 -11.43 -11.34
C SER A 234 24.29 -11.04 -11.39
N TYR A 235 24.81 -10.48 -10.30
CA TYR A 235 26.21 -10.11 -10.17
C TYR A 235 27.13 -11.34 -10.28
N GLU A 236 26.82 -12.44 -9.59
CA GLU A 236 27.59 -13.69 -9.66
C GLU A 236 27.61 -14.28 -11.07
N ILE A 237 26.47 -14.27 -11.77
CA ILE A 237 26.40 -14.70 -13.18
C ILE A 237 27.30 -13.84 -14.06
N GLN A 238 27.28 -12.52 -13.87
CA GLN A 238 28.14 -11.60 -14.62
C GLN A 238 29.63 -11.83 -14.30
N ALA A 239 29.97 -11.97 -13.02
CA ALA A 239 31.33 -12.26 -12.58
C ALA A 239 31.86 -13.59 -13.15
N MET A 240 31.04 -14.65 -13.17
CA MET A 240 31.39 -15.92 -13.81
C MET A 240 31.63 -15.78 -15.31
N ASN A 241 30.79 -15.01 -16.01
CA ASN A 241 30.98 -14.77 -17.45
C ASN A 241 32.29 -14.01 -17.72
N VAL A 242 32.59 -12.99 -16.91
CA VAL A 242 33.85 -12.23 -17.01
C VAL A 242 35.05 -13.12 -16.69
N ALA A 243 34.95 -13.98 -15.68
CA ALA A 243 36.03 -14.91 -15.35
C ALA A 243 36.30 -15.92 -16.48
N ALA A 244 35.25 -16.37 -17.18
CA ALA A 244 35.37 -17.33 -18.28
C ALA A 244 35.84 -16.71 -19.60
N TRP A 245 35.39 -15.49 -19.93
CA TRP A 245 35.54 -14.91 -21.28
C TRP A 245 36.23 -13.53 -21.31
N GLY A 246 36.57 -12.97 -20.14
CA GLY A 246 37.07 -11.60 -20.01
C GLY A 246 35.95 -10.54 -20.09
N ASP A 247 36.29 -9.29 -19.76
CA ASP A 247 35.38 -8.14 -19.86
C ASP A 247 35.80 -7.22 -21.02
N SER A 248 35.64 -7.71 -22.25
CA SER A 248 36.04 -6.95 -23.46
C SER A 248 35.27 -5.64 -23.65
N ASP A 249 34.04 -5.59 -23.12
CA ASP A 249 33.15 -4.44 -23.24
C ASP A 249 33.25 -3.45 -22.07
N GLY A 250 34.03 -3.77 -21.02
CA GLY A 250 34.19 -2.93 -19.82
C GLY A 250 32.88 -2.70 -19.07
N LYS A 251 31.92 -3.63 -19.15
CA LYS A 251 30.57 -3.47 -18.62
C LYS A 251 30.43 -4.00 -17.20
N PHE A 252 31.37 -4.81 -16.74
CA PHE A 252 31.34 -5.32 -15.38
C PHE A 252 31.77 -4.25 -14.40
N LYS A 253 30.91 -4.02 -13.40
CA LYS A 253 31.17 -3.06 -12.34
C LYS A 253 31.28 -3.81 -11.03
N GLU A 254 32.47 -3.79 -10.45
CA GLU A 254 32.71 -4.44 -9.15
C GLU A 254 31.85 -3.84 -8.03
N THR A 255 31.45 -2.58 -8.15
CA THR A 255 30.68 -1.85 -7.13
C THR A 255 29.22 -2.25 -7.03
N LEU A 256 28.70 -2.94 -8.06
CA LEU A 256 27.29 -3.28 -8.18
C LEU A 256 26.73 -3.89 -6.89
N TRP A 257 27.43 -4.82 -6.25
CA TRP A 257 26.89 -5.60 -5.12
C TRP A 257 26.47 -4.76 -3.90
N PHE A 258 27.00 -3.52 -3.73
CA PHE A 258 26.63 -2.60 -2.66
C PHE A 258 25.95 -1.31 -3.14
N GLU A 259 25.72 -1.16 -4.45
CA GLU A 259 24.97 -0.02 -4.96
C GLU A 259 23.53 0.00 -4.40
N PRO A 260 22.94 1.21 -4.26
CA PRO A 260 21.53 1.33 -3.91
C PRO A 260 20.67 0.54 -4.91
N ILE A 261 19.72 -0.23 -4.39
CA ILE A 261 18.74 -0.89 -5.23
C ILE A 261 17.62 0.12 -5.47
N ASP A 262 17.38 0.50 -6.72
CA ASP A 262 16.26 1.37 -7.08
C ASP A 262 14.95 0.74 -6.60
N ASN A 263 14.10 1.56 -5.96
CA ASN A 263 12.85 1.10 -5.36
C ASN A 263 11.74 0.87 -6.37
#